data_AF-A0A7V9S7X3-F1
#
_entry.id   AF-A0A7V9S7X3-F1
#
_cell.length_a   1.000
_cell.length_b   1.000
_cell.length_c   1.000
_cell.angle_alpha   90.00
_cell.angle_beta   90.00
_cell.angle_gamma   90.00
#
_symmetry.space_group_name_H-M   'P 1'
#
loop_
_entity.id
_entity.type
_entity.pdbx_description
1 polymer ?
#
loop_
_entity_poly.entity_id
_entity_poly.type
_entity_poly.pdbx_seq_one_letter_code
_entity_poly.pdbx_strand_id
1 'polypeptide(L)'
;MNAVIACGGTGGHLFPGLAVAEVMRARGHEVLLFISEKEIDSLAVSNRPEFRFEKLPTIGLPSAFSPAIFGFMRRFNESLRVCRAIYRTFNPQVVLGMGG
;
A
#
# COMPACT_ATOMS: atom_id res chain seq x y z
N MET A 1 -3.20 16.25 -8.61
CA MET A 1 -1.99 15.40 -8.70
C MET A 1 -2.36 13.97 -8.30
N ASN A 2 -1.58 13.00 -8.73
CA ASN A 2 -1.71 11.58 -8.45
C ASN A 2 -0.70 11.22 -7.36
N ALA A 3 -1.20 10.74 -6.23
CA ALA A 3 -0.39 10.40 -5.07
C ALA A 3 -0.56 8.93 -4.70
N VAL A 4 0.54 8.29 -4.32
CA VAL A 4 0.50 6.96 -3.72
C VAL A 4 0.76 7.08 -2.23
N ILE A 5 -0.04 6.42 -1.41
CA ILE A 5 0.18 6.31 0.02
C ILE A 5 0.38 4.84 0.37
N ALA A 6 1.57 4.50 0.84
CA ALA A 6 1.86 3.17 1.38
C ALA A 6 1.54 3.17 2.88
N CYS A 7 0.44 2.49 3.24
CA CYS A 7 -0.06 2.42 4.60
C CYS A 7 -0.75 1.07 4.84
N GLY A 8 -0.39 0.37 5.90
CA GLY A 8 -1.01 -0.92 6.19
C GLY A 8 -0.23 -1.76 7.17
N GLY A 9 -0.69 -2.99 7.35
CA GLY A 9 -0.11 -3.97 8.24
C GLY A 9 -0.52 -3.79 9.70
N THR A 10 -0.83 -2.57 10.14
CA THR A 10 -1.45 -2.24 11.44
C THR A 10 -2.34 -1.00 11.30
N GLY A 11 -3.26 -0.81 12.24
CA GLY A 11 -4.08 0.41 12.30
C GLY A 11 -3.27 1.70 12.46
N GLY A 12 -2.13 1.62 13.17
CA GLY A 12 -1.27 2.79 13.44
C GLY A 12 -0.64 3.41 12.19
N HIS A 13 -0.52 2.65 11.10
CA HIS A 13 -0.05 3.17 9.80
C HIS A 13 -1.20 3.41 8.84
N LEU A 14 -2.23 2.56 8.88
CA LEU A 14 -3.38 2.63 7.97
C LEU A 14 -4.26 3.86 8.20
N PHE A 15 -4.67 4.13 9.44
CA PHE A 15 -5.61 5.22 9.74
C PHE A 15 -5.02 6.62 9.55
N PRO A 16 -3.72 6.86 9.80
CA PRO A 16 -3.08 8.10 9.36
C PRO A 16 -3.02 8.24 7.83
N GLY A 17 -2.74 7.15 7.10
CA GLY A 17 -2.64 7.15 5.63
C GLY A 17 -3.93 7.54 4.92
N LEU A 18 -4.98 6.75 5.10
CA LEU A 18 -6.10 7.27 5.86
C LEU A 18 -6.52 8.74 5.72
N ALA A 19 -6.44 9.41 6.87
CA ALA A 19 -6.75 10.82 7.03
C ALA A 19 -6.02 11.72 6.03
N VAL A 20 -4.76 11.40 5.67
CA VAL A 20 -4.04 12.17 4.64
C VAL A 20 -4.70 12.02 3.27
N ALA A 21 -5.10 10.80 2.88
CA ALA A 21 -5.80 10.55 1.63
C ALA A 21 -7.10 11.35 1.52
N GLU A 22 -7.87 11.42 2.61
CA GLU A 22 -9.12 12.18 2.68
C GLU A 22 -8.90 13.66 2.41
N VAL A 23 -7.90 14.26 3.06
CA VAL A 23 -7.55 15.67 2.86
C VAL A 23 -7.04 15.92 1.43
N MET A 24 -6.19 15.05 0.89
CA MET A 24 -5.66 15.19 -0.47
C MET A 24 -6.79 15.10 -1.51
N ARG A 25 -7.71 14.15 -1.35
CA ARG A 25 -8.88 14.00 -2.21
C ARG A 25 -9.80 15.22 -2.12
N ALA A 26 -10.08 15.73 -0.91
CA ALA A 26 -10.87 16.94 -0.72
C ALA A 26 -10.28 18.17 -1.42
N ARG A 27 -8.96 18.18 -1.65
CA ARG A 27 -8.23 19.20 -2.43
C ARG A 27 -8.19 18.92 -3.94
N GLY A 28 -8.93 17.93 -4.43
CA GLY A 28 -8.99 17.57 -5.85
C GLY A 28 -7.77 16.78 -6.34
N HIS A 29 -7.17 15.97 -5.48
CA HIS A 29 -6.08 15.06 -5.86
C HIS A 29 -6.57 13.62 -5.97
N GLU A 30 -5.98 12.87 -6.90
CA GLU A 30 -6.22 11.44 -7.03
C GLU A 30 -5.24 10.70 -6.11
N VAL A 31 -5.75 9.80 -5.29
CA VAL A 31 -4.95 9.07 -4.30
C VAL A 31 -5.15 7.57 -4.45
N LEU A 32 -4.04 6.85 -4.54
CA LEU A 32 -4.00 5.40 -4.53
C LEU A 32 -3.36 4.92 -3.23
N LEU A 33 -4.05 4.07 -2.48
CA LEU A 33 -3.55 3.52 -1.23
C LEU A 33 -3.03 2.09 -1.46
N PHE A 34 -1.75 1.87 -1.15
CA PHE A 34 -1.19 0.53 -1.03
C PHE A 34 -1.38 0.00 0.38
N ILE A 35 -2.12 -1.11 0.49
CA ILE A 35 -2.43 -1.77 1.76
C ILE A 35 -1.86 -3.19 1.78
N SER A 36 -1.75 -3.78 2.97
CA SER A 36 -1.35 -5.19 3.09
C SER A 36 -2.53 -6.12 2.85
N GLU A 37 -2.24 -7.40 2.64
CA GLU A 37 -3.27 -8.46 2.54
C GLU A 37 -3.89 -8.83 3.90
N LYS A 38 -3.48 -8.19 5.00
CA LYS A 38 -4.03 -8.49 6.32
C LYS A 38 -5.52 -8.16 6.39
N GLU A 39 -6.24 -8.94 7.16
CA GLU A 39 -7.69 -8.80 7.31
C GLU A 39 -8.09 -7.44 7.91
N ILE A 40 -7.32 -6.93 8.87
CA ILE A 40 -7.56 -5.60 9.47
C ILE A 40 -7.54 -4.48 8.43
N ASP A 41 -6.62 -4.53 7.47
CA ASP A 41 -6.55 -3.55 6.39
C ASP A 41 -7.76 -3.69 5.47
N SER A 42 -8.10 -4.93 5.09
CA SER A 42 -9.24 -5.23 4.22
C SER A 42 -10.58 -4.79 4.83
N LEU A 43 -10.75 -4.96 6.14
CA LEU A 43 -11.95 -4.55 6.87
C LEU A 43 -12.03 -3.03 7.03
N ALA A 44 -10.92 -2.36 7.27
CA ALA A 44 -10.89 -0.90 7.43
C ALA A 44 -11.17 -0.13 6.13
N VAL A 45 -10.99 -0.78 4.97
CA VAL A 45 -11.23 -0.20 3.64
C VAL A 45 -12.53 -0.66 2.98
N SER A 46 -13.17 -1.73 3.48
CA SER A 46 -14.38 -2.30 2.86
C SER A 46 -15.57 -1.34 2.80
N ASN A 47 -15.68 -0.44 3.79
CA ASN A 47 -16.74 0.56 3.87
C ASN A 47 -16.34 1.92 3.28
N ARG A 48 -15.30 1.96 2.45
CA ARG A 48 -14.74 3.20 1.91
C ARG A 48 -14.60 3.19 0.38
N PRO A 49 -15.72 3.05 -0.35
CA PRO A 49 -15.72 2.96 -1.82
C PRO A 49 -15.17 4.21 -2.51
N GLU A 50 -15.06 5.32 -1.80
CA GLU A 50 -14.48 6.55 -2.30
C GLU A 50 -12.99 6.39 -2.60
N PHE A 51 -12.24 5.59 -1.86
CA PHE A 51 -10.80 5.46 -2.05
C PHE A 51 -10.46 4.30 -2.98
N ARG A 52 -9.38 4.49 -3.75
CA ARG A 52 -8.80 3.42 -4.57
C ARG A 52 -7.71 2.72 -3.77
N PHE A 53 -7.84 1.40 -3.62
CA PHE A 53 -6.90 0.57 -2.86
C PHE A 53 -6.30 -0.51 -3.72
N GLU A 54 -5.03 -0.81 -3.49
CA GLU A 54 -4.32 -1.91 -4.13
C GLU A 54 -3.61 -2.73 -3.04
N LYS A 55 -3.92 -4.02 -2.97
CA LYS A 55 -3.30 -4.93 -2.01
C LYS A 55 -1.96 -5.38 -2.56
N LEU A 56 -0.90 -5.17 -1.79
CA LEU A 56 0.43 -5.65 -2.15
C LEU A 56 0.73 -6.97 -1.42
N PRO A 57 1.19 -8.01 -2.15
CA PRO A 57 1.56 -9.29 -1.56
C PRO A 57 2.87 -9.15 -0.79
N THR A 58 2.76 -8.66 0.44
CA THR A 58 3.87 -8.30 1.32
C THR A 58 4.00 -9.35 2.41
N ILE A 59 5.23 -9.77 2.66
CA ILE A 59 5.58 -10.62 3.80
C ILE A 59 6.71 -9.96 4.57
N GLY A 60 6.76 -10.16 5.89
CA GLY A 60 7.84 -9.65 6.72
C GLY A 60 9.19 -10.22 6.28
N LEU A 61 10.26 -9.43 6.41
CA LEU A 61 11.62 -9.87 6.09
C LEU A 61 12.03 -11.00 7.06
N PRO A 62 12.25 -12.23 6.59
CA PRO A 62 12.73 -13.31 7.45
C PRO A 62 14.21 -13.12 7.77
N SER A 63 14.72 -13.89 8.75
CA SER A 63 16.16 -13.97 9.00
C SER A 63 16.93 -14.36 7.74
N ALA A 64 18.09 -13.73 7.52
CA ALA A 64 18.90 -13.89 6.30
C ALA A 64 19.32 -15.35 6.02
N PHE A 65 19.42 -16.20 7.05
CA PHE A 65 19.79 -17.61 6.93
C PHE A 65 18.60 -18.56 6.89
N SER A 66 17.36 -18.04 6.90
CA SER A 66 16.16 -18.86 6.84
C SER A 66 15.81 -19.24 5.39
N PRO A 67 15.41 -20.49 5.11
CA PRO A 67 14.83 -20.86 3.81
C PRO A 67 13.60 -20.02 3.41
N ALA A 68 12.94 -19.35 4.37
CA ALA A 68 11.84 -18.43 4.10
C ALA A 68 12.25 -17.23 3.23
N ILE A 69 13.54 -16.90 3.11
CA ILE A 69 14.04 -15.81 2.26
C ILE A 69 13.68 -16.01 0.79
N PHE A 70 13.60 -17.26 0.30
CA PHE A 70 13.17 -17.54 -1.07
C PHE A 70 11.69 -17.15 -1.28
N GLY A 71 10.85 -17.43 -0.29
CA GLY A 71 9.45 -17.00 -0.28
C GLY A 71 9.33 -15.48 -0.29
N PHE A 72 10.15 -14.80 0.53
CA PHE A 72 10.25 -13.33 0.56
C PHE A 72 10.64 -12.77 -0.80
N MET A 73 11.71 -13.26 -1.41
CA MET A 73 12.18 -12.77 -2.71
C MET A 73 11.13 -12.92 -3.81
N ARG A 74 10.38 -14.03 -3.81
CA ARG A 74 9.28 -14.24 -4.76
C ARG A 74 8.17 -13.20 -4.57
N ARG A 75 7.69 -13.01 -3.34
CA ARG A 75 6.62 -12.05 -3.00
C ARG A 75 7.04 -10.59 -3.19
N PHE A 76 8.29 -10.28 -2.88
CA PHE A 76 8.90 -8.97 -3.14
C PHE A 76 8.92 -8.66 -4.63
N ASN A 77 9.38 -9.61 -5.47
CA ASN A 77 9.41 -9.42 -6.92
C ASN A 77 8.00 -9.32 -7.52
N GLU A 78 7.03 -10.06 -6.98
CA GLU A 78 5.61 -9.94 -7.33
C GLU A 78 5.07 -8.55 -7.01
N SER A 79 5.25 -8.07 -5.76
CA SER A 79 4.88 -6.72 -5.33
C SER A 79 5.52 -5.64 -6.21
N LEU A 80 6.81 -5.78 -6.53
CA LEU A 80 7.53 -4.83 -7.37
C LEU A 80 6.97 -4.78 -8.80
N ARG A 81 6.54 -5.91 -9.36
CA ARG A 81 5.88 -5.94 -10.69
C ARG A 81 4.52 -5.24 -10.64
N VAL A 82 3.72 -5.48 -9.60
CA VAL A 82 2.42 -4.82 -9.40
C VAL A 82 2.62 -3.30 -9.28
N CYS A 83 3.54 -2.85 -8.42
CA CYS A 83 3.87 -1.43 -8.29
C CYS A 83 4.31 -0.81 -9.63
N ARG A 84 5.17 -1.48 -10.39
CA ARG A 84 5.61 -0.99 -11.71
C ARG A 84 4.46 -0.87 -12.71
N ALA A 85 3.54 -1.83 -12.75
CA ALA A 85 2.39 -1.78 -13.64
C ALA A 85 1.45 -0.62 -13.29
N ILE A 86 1.22 -0.43 -11.99
CA ILE A 86 0.42 0.69 -11.47
C ILE A 86 1.10 2.02 -11.76
N TYR A 87 2.40 2.16 -11.54
CA TYR A 87 3.10 3.43 -11.74
C TYR A 87 3.10 3.85 -13.21
N ARG A 88 3.11 2.89 -14.15
CA ARG A 88 2.99 3.18 -15.58
C ARG A 88 1.63 3.77 -15.97
N THR A 89 0.56 3.38 -15.29
CA THR A 89 -0.81 3.83 -15.62
C THR A 89 -1.27 4.99 -14.76
N PHE A 90 -1.04 4.91 -13.45
CA PHE A 90 -1.41 5.93 -12.48
C PHE A 90 -0.46 7.13 -12.49
N ASN A 91 0.80 6.97 -12.93
CA ASN A 91 1.80 8.03 -13.03
C ASN A 91 1.87 8.94 -11.78
N PRO A 92 2.16 8.39 -10.58
CA PRO A 92 2.17 9.17 -9.36
C PRO A 92 3.30 10.20 -9.35
N GLN A 93 3.03 11.41 -8.89
CA GLN A 93 4.04 12.46 -8.70
C GLN A 93 4.63 12.49 -7.29
N VAL A 94 3.93 11.90 -6.31
CA VAL A 94 4.39 11.81 -4.92
C VAL A 94 4.05 10.44 -4.33
N VAL A 95 4.92 9.98 -3.44
CA VAL A 95 4.73 8.77 -2.65
C VAL A 95 4.91 9.12 -1.18
N LEU A 96 3.95 8.75 -0.34
CA LEU A 96 4.01 8.91 1.11
C LEU A 96 4.05 7.53 1.76
N GLY A 97 5.08 7.26 2.54
CA GLY A 97 5.16 6.07 3.39
C GLY A 97 4.76 6.40 4.82
N MET A 98 3.76 5.71 5.37
CA MET A 98 3.25 5.95 6.72
C MET A 98 4.02 5.21 7.83
N GLY A 99 5.15 4.59 7.49
CA GLY A 99 5.93 3.75 8.41
C GLY A 99 5.41 2.31 8.49
N GLY A 100 6.29 1.39 8.90
CA GLY A 100 6.07 -0.06 8.91
C GLY A 100 7.35 -0.84 8.78
#